data_AF-A0A960CDR0-F1
#
_entry.id   AF-A0A960CDR0-F1
#
_cell.length_a   1.000
_cell.length_b   1.000
_cell.length_c   1.000
_cell.angle_alpha   90.00
_cell.angle_beta   90.00
_cell.angle_gamma   90.00
#
_symmetry.space_group_name_H-M   'P 1'
#
loop_
_entity.id
_entity.type
_entity.pdbx_description
1 polymer ?
#
loop_
_entity_poly.entity_id
_entity_poly.type
_entity_poly.pdbx_seq_one_letter_code
_entity_poly.pdbx_strand_id
1 'polypeptide(L)'
;MAAGGWQEHRDMAAEDPAFESLSIIDIPVEAQISQRMLRRLADIENSASAGPVTPAARAALASSVIAHAVVELELKLIAQQERSRK
;
A
#
# COMPACT_ATOMS: atom_id res chain seq x y z
N MET A 1 -7.89 -28.23 -46.16
CA MET A 1 -6.80 -27.54 -45.45
C MET A 1 -7.37 -27.02 -44.14
N ALA A 2 -6.87 -27.53 -43.02
CA ALA A 2 -7.26 -27.11 -41.68
C ALA A 2 -6.30 -26.04 -41.16
N ALA A 3 -6.85 -24.99 -40.57
CA ALA A 3 -6.29 -24.11 -39.54
C ALA A 3 -7.45 -23.17 -39.15
N GLY A 4 -8.02 -23.15 -37.95
CA GLY A 4 -7.36 -23.19 -36.65
C GLY A 4 -6.94 -21.77 -36.29
N GLY A 5 -7.82 -20.98 -35.68
CA GLY A 5 -7.60 -19.57 -35.38
C GLY A 5 -8.48 -19.06 -34.25
N TRP A 6 -8.25 -19.64 -33.08
CA TRP A 6 -8.52 -19.15 -31.71
C TRP A 6 -9.34 -17.88 -31.54
N GLN A 7 -10.52 -18.08 -30.95
CA GLN A 7 -11.14 -17.21 -29.96
C GLN A 7 -10.06 -16.69 -28.98
N GLU A 8 -9.84 -15.38 -28.95
CA GLU A 8 -9.25 -14.73 -27.78
C GLU A 8 -10.16 -13.55 -27.45
N HIS A 9 -11.16 -13.85 -26.61
CA HIS A 9 -11.64 -12.90 -25.63
C HIS A 9 -10.42 -12.34 -24.91
N ARG A 10 -9.97 -11.14 -25.29
CA ARG A 10 -9.04 -10.38 -24.46
C ARG A 10 -9.85 -9.29 -23.79
N ASP A 11 -10.57 -9.77 -22.78
CA ASP A 11 -10.77 -9.14 -21.49
C ASP A 11 -10.79 -7.62 -21.51
N MET A 12 -12.01 -7.10 -21.58
CA MET A 12 -12.56 -6.15 -20.61
C MET A 12 -11.48 -5.72 -19.60
N ALA A 13 -10.91 -4.53 -19.81
CA ALA A 13 -10.17 -3.86 -18.75
C ALA A 13 -11.14 -3.82 -17.57
N ALA A 14 -10.87 -4.68 -16.59
CA ALA A 14 -11.52 -4.65 -15.29
C ALA A 14 -11.01 -3.38 -14.61
N GLU A 15 -11.53 -2.24 -15.04
CA GLU A 15 -11.63 -1.05 -14.20
C GLU A 15 -12.59 -1.45 -13.10
N ASP A 16 -12.03 -2.04 -12.04
CA ASP A 16 -12.77 -2.51 -10.88
C ASP A 16 -13.47 -1.29 -10.26
N PRO A 17 -14.79 -1.12 -10.45
CA PRO A 17 -15.50 0.10 -10.04
C PRO A 17 -15.56 0.25 -8.52
N ALA A 18 -15.07 -0.75 -7.79
CA ALA A 18 -14.87 -0.70 -6.34
C ALA A 18 -13.87 0.38 -5.90
N PHE A 19 -12.96 0.83 -6.77
CA PHE A 19 -11.98 1.87 -6.43
C PHE A 19 -12.50 3.31 -6.58
N GLU A 20 -13.53 3.56 -7.39
CA GLU A 20 -14.05 4.92 -7.62
C GLU A 20 -15.08 5.38 -6.56
N SER A 21 -15.60 4.46 -5.74
CA SER A 21 -16.69 4.74 -4.80
C SER A 21 -16.26 4.93 -3.34
N LEU A 22 -14.96 4.85 -3.01
CA LEU A 22 -14.49 5.23 -1.68
C LEU A 22 -14.41 6.76 -1.62
N SER A 23 -15.54 7.38 -1.26
CA SER A 23 -15.56 8.77 -0.83
C SER A 23 -14.42 8.96 0.18
N ILE A 24 -13.57 9.97 -0.06
CA ILE A 24 -12.35 10.29 0.70
C ILE A 24 -12.61 10.43 2.23
N ILE A 25 -13.88 10.47 2.63
CA ILE A 25 -14.40 10.67 3.97
C ILE A 25 -14.41 9.36 4.80
N ASP A 26 -14.52 8.18 4.19
CA ASP A 26 -14.66 6.89 4.89
C ASP A 26 -13.42 5.99 4.78
N ILE A 27 -12.25 6.54 4.42
CA ILE A 27 -11.03 5.74 4.38
C ILE A 27 -10.63 5.40 5.82
N PRO A 28 -10.65 4.11 6.21
CA PRO A 28 -10.25 3.69 7.55
C PRO A 28 -8.83 4.18 7.83
N VAL A 29 -8.56 4.53 9.09
CA VAL A 29 -7.31 5.16 9.47
C VAL A 29 -6.10 4.28 9.18
N GLU A 30 -6.33 2.97 9.23
CA GLU A 30 -5.49 1.88 8.74
C GLU A 30 -5.05 2.12 7.31
N ALA A 31 -5.98 2.37 6.39
CA ALA A 31 -5.71 2.51 4.98
C ALA A 31 -4.83 3.73 4.66
N GLN A 32 -5.02 4.85 5.37
CA GLN A 32 -4.16 6.03 5.19
C GLN A 32 -2.72 5.77 5.66
N ILE A 33 -2.56 5.09 6.80
CA ILE A 33 -1.24 4.73 7.34
C ILE A 33 -0.56 3.73 6.41
N SER A 34 -1.28 2.68 5.98
CA SER A 34 -0.78 1.67 5.07
C SER A 34 -0.35 2.25 3.72
N GLN A 35 -1.13 3.17 3.13
CA GLN A 35 -0.74 3.82 1.87
C GLN A 35 0.56 4.63 2.00
N ARG A 36 0.73 5.38 3.10
CA ARG A 36 1.98 6.12 3.33
C ARG A 36 3.17 5.19 3.58
N MET A 37 2.95 4.10 4.32
CA MET A 37 3.97 3.08 4.54
C MET A 37 4.41 2.47 3.21
N LEU A 38 3.47 2.03 2.38
CA LEU A 38 3.73 1.43 1.07
C LEU A 38 4.43 2.41 0.13
N ARG A 39 4.00 3.68 0.08
CA ARG A 39 4.70 4.71 -0.69
C ARG A 39 6.15 4.86 -0.23
N ARG A 40 6.42 4.93 1.08
CA ARG A 40 7.79 5.03 1.60
C ARG A 40 8.63 3.79 1.31
N LEU A 41 8.04 2.59 1.37
CA LEU A 41 8.74 1.36 1.01
C LEU A 41 9.09 1.33 -0.48
N ALA A 42 8.15 1.74 -1.34
CA ALA A 42 8.39 1.91 -2.76
C ALA A 42 9.47 2.98 -3.03
N ASP A 43 9.47 4.08 -2.29
CA ASP A 43 10.52 5.10 -2.38
C ASP A 43 11.89 4.55 -1.98
N ILE A 44 11.96 3.71 -0.93
CA ILE A 44 13.20 3.03 -0.51
C ILE A 44 13.69 2.05 -1.59
N GLU A 45 12.77 1.30 -2.19
CA GLU A 45 13.08 0.34 -3.26
C GLU A 45 13.54 1.06 -4.55
N ASN A 46 12.81 2.11 -4.95
CA ASN A 46 13.10 2.94 -6.12
C ASN A 46 14.23 3.94 -5.90
N SER A 47 14.68 4.12 -4.66
CA SER A 47 15.90 4.86 -4.37
C SER A 47 17.10 4.06 -4.88
N ALA A 48 17.34 4.16 -6.18
CA ALA A 48 18.65 4.02 -6.76
C ALA A 48 19.49 5.21 -6.28
N SER A 49 19.75 5.26 -4.96
CA SER A 49 20.69 6.21 -4.39
C SER A 49 22.00 6.03 -5.13
N ALA A 50 22.50 7.11 -5.73
CA ALA A 50 23.84 7.21 -6.28
C ALA A 50 24.84 7.11 -5.11
N GLY A 51 25.03 5.89 -4.60
CA GLY A 51 25.87 5.60 -3.44
C GLY A 51 25.60 4.18 -2.91
N PRO A 52 26.54 3.62 -2.12
CA PRO A 52 26.44 2.23 -1.67
C PRO A 52 25.43 2.09 -0.52
N VAL A 53 24.14 2.19 -0.83
CA VAL A 53 23.10 1.70 0.08
C VAL A 53 23.11 0.19 -0.03
N THR A 54 23.77 -0.46 0.92
CA THR A 54 23.83 -1.93 0.96
C THR A 54 22.42 -2.51 1.13
N PRO A 55 22.16 -3.75 0.67
CA PRO A 55 20.88 -4.43 0.90
C PRO A 55 20.48 -4.45 2.38
N ALA A 56 21.46 -4.57 3.30
CA ALA A 56 21.24 -4.53 4.73
C ALA A 56 20.75 -3.16 5.22
N ALA A 57 21.33 -2.06 4.73
CA ALA A 57 20.88 -0.71 5.08
C ALA A 57 19.45 -0.45 4.56
N ARG A 58 19.14 -0.92 3.34
CA ARG A 58 17.79 -0.83 2.77
C ARG A 58 16.77 -1.61 3.60
N ALA A 59 17.10 -2.83 4.00
CA ALA A 59 16.24 -3.65 4.86
C ALA A 59 16.02 -3.00 6.23
N ALA A 60 17.05 -2.39 6.83
CA ALA A 60 16.91 -1.66 8.09
C ALA A 60 15.97 -0.44 7.96
N LEU A 61 16.06 0.32 6.86
CA LEU A 61 15.16 1.43 6.58
C LEU A 61 13.71 0.96 6.38
N ALA A 62 13.50 -0.12 5.62
CA ALA A 62 12.18 -0.72 5.44
C ALA A 62 11.57 -1.17 6.77
N SER A 63 12.34 -1.88 7.60
CA SER A 63 11.91 -2.31 8.94
C SER A 63 11.55 -1.12 9.84
N SER A 64 12.32 -0.02 9.77
CA SER A 64 12.03 1.20 10.52
C SER A 64 10.72 1.86 10.08
N VAL A 65 10.45 1.91 8.77
CA VAL A 65 9.19 2.43 8.21
C VAL A 65 7.99 1.60 8.67
N ILE A 66 8.11 0.27 8.65
CA ILE A 66 7.05 -0.64 9.12
C ILE A 66 6.81 -0.46 10.61
N ALA A 67 7.87 -0.43 11.43
CA ALA A 67 7.75 -0.25 12.87
C ALA A 67 7.04 1.08 13.22
N HIS A 68 7.36 2.16 12.51
CA HIS A 68 6.70 3.44 12.72
C HIS A 68 5.21 3.40 12.35
N ALA A 69 4.85 2.75 11.24
CA ALA A 69 3.47 2.61 10.81
C ALA A 69 2.62 1.81 11.81
N VAL A 70 3.19 0.74 12.39
CA VAL A 70 2.52 -0.06 13.43
C VAL A 70 2.22 0.78 14.68
N VAL A 71 3.22 1.51 15.19
CA VAL A 71 3.02 2.38 16.36
C VAL A 71 1.99 3.47 16.07
N GLU A 72 2.02 4.08 14.88
CA GLU A 72 1.02 5.09 14.51
C GLU A 72 -0.40 4.50 14.51
N LEU A 73 -0.56 3.27 14.02
CA LEU A 73 -1.85 2.60 13.97
C LEU A 73 -2.37 2.30 15.38
N GLU A 74 -1.53 1.73 16.25
CA GLU A 74 -1.89 1.41 17.63
C GLU A 74 -2.35 2.65 18.39
N LEU A 75 -1.63 3.77 18.25
CA LEU A 75 -1.99 5.03 18.89
C LEU A 75 -3.36 5.54 18.43
N LYS A 76 -3.67 5.42 17.14
CA LYS A 76 -4.96 5.87 16.61
C LYS A 76 -6.11 4.94 17.01
N LEU A 77 -5.88 3.64 17.09
CA LEU A 77 -6.86 2.68 17.60
C LEU A 77 -7.19 2.94 19.06
N ILE A 78 -6.17 3.17 19.90
CA ILE A 78 -6.37 3.56 21.31
C ILE A 78 -7.21 4.84 21.38
N ALA A 79 -6.84 5.87 20.61
CA ALA A 79 -7.57 7.14 20.61
C ALA A 79 -9.04 6.99 20.15
N GLN A 80 -9.32 6.10 19.19
CA GLN A 80 -10.70 5.79 18.77
C GLN A 80 -11.48 5.04 19.85
N GLN A 81 -10.86 4.08 20.53
CA GLN A 81 -11.48 3.36 21.65
C GLN A 81 -11.81 4.30 22.80
N GLU A 82 -10.91 5.23 23.14
CA GLU A 82 -11.14 6.24 24.17
C GLU A 82 -12.28 7.20 23.82
N ARG A 83 -12.41 7.59 22.55
CA ARG A 83 -13.56 8.40 22.07
C ARG A 83 -14.87 7.64 22.16
N SER A 84 -14.87 6.34 21.86
CA SER A 84 -16.08 5.50 21.86
C SER A 84 -16.59 5.17 23.26
N ARG A 85 -15.76 5.36 24.31
CA ARG A 85 -16.13 5.14 25.72
C ARG A 85 -16.74 6.37 26.41
N LYS A 86 -16.75 7.53 25.77
CA LYS A 86 -17.33 8.78 26.30
C LYS A 86 -18.68 9.03 25.68
#